data_AF-A0A8H3GPK8-F1
#
_entry.id   AF-A0A8H3GPK8-F1
#
_cell.length_a   1.000
_cell.length_b   1.000
_cell.length_c   1.000
_cell.angle_alpha   90.00
_cell.angle_beta   90.00
_cell.angle_gamma   90.00
#
_symmetry.space_group_name_H-M   'P 1'
#
loop_
_entity.id
_entity.type
_entity.pdbx_description
1 polymer ?
#
loop_
_entity_poly.entity_id
_entity_poly.type
_entity_poly.pdbx_seq_one_letter_code
_entity_poly.pdbx_strand_id
1 'polypeptide(L)'
;MFKFKSQEFTFDVDAPNLPCAKYGIRYCDAKCPGNIKFINGQANLLGWQPSDTDPNSGTDRYGSCCNIVDIWEANSYSTAYLANPCTVQGQGRCSDSECTNYCDKDGCDFNPYRLGDRTYYVKGLTIDTTKKITVVAQLITADNTTTGALREIRRLYIQNGKIIQNARSPYPKLAPYASITEKFCSVQKIFFGDVNNFTSKGGFEALGDTLDSGLVLVMSISGNDVTQTRYLSGSIRDSPGRAQSECIHHLI
;
A
#
# COMPACT_ATOMS: atom_id res chain seq x y z
N MET A 1 -4.03 -5.36 18.64
CA MET A 1 -2.85 -5.43 17.76
C MET A 1 -2.87 -6.78 17.08
N PHE A 2 -2.75 -6.81 15.76
CA PHE A 2 -2.80 -8.05 14.98
C PHE A 2 -1.38 -8.54 14.66
N LYS A 3 -1.12 -9.84 14.79
CA LYS A 3 0.15 -10.49 14.39
C LYS A 3 -0.13 -11.38 13.19
N PHE A 4 0.42 -11.04 12.02
CA PHE A 4 0.00 -11.66 10.75
C PHE A 4 1.02 -12.63 10.12
N LYS A 5 2.19 -12.88 10.74
CA LYS A 5 3.16 -13.85 10.16
C LYS A 5 2.59 -15.26 10.11
N SER A 6 2.63 -15.86 8.92
CA SER A 6 1.98 -17.13 8.57
C SER A 6 0.49 -17.19 8.92
N GLN A 7 -0.18 -16.04 8.82
CA GLN A 7 -1.62 -15.94 8.95
C GLN A 7 -2.27 -15.50 7.64
N GLU A 8 -3.57 -15.76 7.55
CA GLU A 8 -4.45 -15.24 6.52
C GLU A 8 -5.31 -14.12 7.10
N PHE A 9 -5.38 -12.99 6.41
CA PHE A 9 -6.32 -11.92 6.70
C PHE A 9 -7.33 -11.82 5.55
N THR A 10 -8.60 -11.98 5.90
CA THR A 10 -9.72 -11.95 4.96
C THR A 10 -10.75 -10.97 5.47
N PHE A 11 -11.23 -10.10 4.58
CA PHE A 11 -12.29 -9.16 4.90
C PHE A 11 -13.28 -9.06 3.75
N ASP A 12 -14.54 -8.86 4.13
CA ASP A 12 -15.62 -8.47 3.26
C ASP A 12 -15.81 -6.96 3.40
N VAL A 13 -15.92 -6.24 2.28
CA VAL A 13 -16.16 -4.79 2.30
C VAL A 13 -17.64 -4.51 2.11
N ASP A 14 -18.28 -3.99 3.16
CA ASP A 14 -19.60 -3.34 3.15
C ASP A 14 -19.71 -2.46 4.42
N ALA A 15 -20.04 -1.17 4.32
CA ALA A 15 -19.63 -0.17 5.33
C ALA A 15 -20.77 0.70 5.93
N PRO A 16 -21.46 0.25 7.01
CA PRO A 16 -22.43 1.11 7.69
C PRO A 16 -22.09 1.58 9.11
N ASN A 17 -21.03 1.12 9.82
CA ASN A 17 -20.59 1.75 11.09
C ASN A 17 -19.27 1.13 11.64
N LEU A 18 -18.30 1.97 12.04
CA LEU A 18 -16.99 1.56 12.57
C LEU A 18 -16.68 2.26 13.92
N PRO A 19 -16.27 1.52 14.98
CA PRO A 19 -15.83 2.13 16.23
C PRO A 19 -14.32 2.47 16.24
N CYS A 20 -13.95 3.57 16.91
CA CYS A 20 -12.57 4.11 17.00
C CYS A 20 -11.90 3.86 18.37
N ALA A 21 -10.58 3.79 18.39
CA ALA A 21 -9.77 4.07 19.60
C ALA A 21 -10.09 5.49 20.11
N LYS A 22 -10.18 5.70 21.44
CA LYS A 22 -10.87 6.83 22.10
C LYS A 22 -10.70 8.22 21.43
N TYR A 23 -9.53 8.53 20.85
CA TYR A 23 -9.29 9.76 20.09
C TYR A 23 -8.46 9.59 18.78
N GLY A 24 -8.22 8.36 18.31
CA GLY A 24 -7.54 8.13 17.01
C GLY A 24 -6.14 8.76 16.85
N ILE A 25 -5.35 8.88 17.92
CA ILE A 25 -4.02 9.51 17.90
C ILE A 25 -2.90 8.54 17.49
N ARG A 26 -1.73 9.08 17.07
CA ARG A 26 -0.48 8.37 16.71
C ARG A 26 -0.50 7.65 15.35
N TYR A 27 -1.27 8.16 14.39
CA TYR A 27 -1.16 7.70 13.01
C TYR A 27 0.27 7.91 12.46
N CYS A 28 0.73 6.95 11.69
CA CYS A 28 1.98 6.97 10.93
C CYS A 28 1.79 6.07 9.70
N ASP A 29 2.57 6.32 8.65
CA ASP A 29 2.70 5.42 7.51
C ASP A 29 4.06 5.62 6.82
N ALA A 30 4.31 4.89 5.74
CA ALA A 30 5.59 4.97 5.02
C ALA A 30 5.74 6.23 4.15
N LYS A 31 4.69 7.04 3.97
CA LYS A 31 4.79 8.35 3.31
C LYS A 31 5.37 9.41 4.26
N CYS A 32 5.44 9.12 5.56
CA CYS A 32 5.87 10.04 6.62
C CYS A 32 5.06 11.34 6.59
N PRO A 33 3.72 11.30 6.73
CA PRO A 33 2.83 12.44 6.55
C PRO A 33 3.19 13.59 7.49
N GLY A 34 3.44 14.76 6.89
CA GLY A 34 3.66 16.02 7.61
C GLY A 34 2.38 16.73 8.03
N ASN A 35 1.21 16.26 7.58
CA ASN A 35 -0.09 16.83 7.90
C ASN A 35 -0.73 16.27 9.19
N ILE A 36 0.02 15.45 9.94
CA ILE A 36 -0.44 14.93 11.23
C ILE A 36 -0.38 16.04 12.28
N LYS A 37 -1.54 16.44 12.79
CA LYS A 37 -1.71 17.58 13.71
C LYS A 37 -1.06 17.36 15.08
N PHE A 38 -0.94 16.11 15.52
CA PHE A 38 -0.32 15.74 16.80
C PHE A 38 0.64 14.57 16.65
N ILE A 39 1.93 14.79 16.94
CA ILE A 39 2.99 13.78 16.87
C ILE A 39 3.71 13.75 18.22
N ASN A 40 3.93 12.55 18.77
CA ASN A 40 4.61 12.34 20.06
C ASN A 40 4.04 13.17 21.22
N GLY A 41 2.71 13.35 21.25
CA GLY A 41 2.01 14.10 22.29
C GLY A 41 2.13 15.62 22.17
N GLN A 42 2.69 16.13 21.07
CA GLN A 42 2.89 17.55 20.81
C GLN A 42 2.11 17.99 19.57
N ALA A 43 1.58 19.22 19.58
CA ALA A 43 1.02 19.83 18.39
C ALA A 43 2.11 20.07 17.34
N ASN A 44 1.82 19.72 16.08
CA ASN A 44 2.76 19.87 14.96
C ASN A 44 2.58 21.24 14.31
N LEU A 45 3.18 22.27 14.91
CA LEU A 45 2.99 23.70 14.54
C LEU A 45 4.30 24.47 14.37
N LEU A 46 5.46 23.80 14.31
CA LEU A 46 6.79 24.45 14.23
C LEU A 46 7.22 24.70 12.77
N GLY A 47 6.30 25.17 11.95
CA GLY A 47 6.53 25.40 10.52
C GLY A 47 5.29 25.29 9.64
N TRP A 48 4.10 25.12 10.22
CA TRP A 48 2.85 24.82 9.51
C TRP A 48 2.62 25.69 8.27
N GLN A 49 2.53 25.04 7.13
CA GLN A 49 2.13 25.62 5.85
C GLN A 49 0.75 25.08 5.48
N PRO A 50 -0.28 25.93 5.34
CA PRO A 50 -1.57 25.50 4.82
C PRO A 50 -1.43 24.88 3.42
N SER A 51 -2.29 23.92 3.09
CA SER A 51 -2.36 23.39 1.73
C SER A 51 -3.02 24.40 0.79
N ASP A 52 -2.47 24.57 -0.41
CA ASP A 52 -3.06 25.43 -1.45
C ASP A 52 -4.37 24.85 -2.03
N THR A 53 -4.58 23.53 -1.89
CA THR A 53 -5.69 22.81 -2.53
C THR A 53 -6.68 22.17 -1.56
N ASP A 54 -6.31 22.00 -0.30
CA ASP A 54 -7.19 21.43 0.74
C ASP A 54 -7.31 22.41 1.92
N PRO A 55 -8.45 23.09 2.10
CA PRO A 55 -8.62 24.08 3.16
C PRO A 55 -8.56 23.47 4.58
N ASN A 56 -8.61 22.14 4.71
CA ASN A 56 -8.60 21.44 5.99
C ASN A 56 -7.23 20.84 6.35
N SER A 57 -6.23 21.01 5.48
CA SER A 57 -4.92 20.38 5.58
C SER A 57 -3.78 21.38 5.42
N GLY A 58 -2.57 20.88 5.63
CA GLY A 58 -1.32 21.59 5.59
C GLY A 58 -0.20 20.66 6.02
N THR A 59 1.05 21.10 5.92
CA THR A 59 2.21 20.30 6.34
C THR A 59 3.12 21.10 7.25
N ASP A 60 3.69 20.42 8.24
CA ASP A 60 4.72 20.97 9.11
C ASP A 60 6.09 20.34 8.84
N ARG A 61 7.11 20.78 9.60
CA ARG A 61 8.46 20.25 9.59
C ARG A 61 8.52 18.78 9.97
N TYR A 62 7.67 18.33 10.89
CA TYR A 62 7.68 16.94 11.35
C TYR A 62 6.68 16.08 10.61
N GLY A 63 7.11 14.85 10.30
CA GLY A 63 6.26 13.78 9.83
C GLY A 63 6.24 12.59 10.79
N SER A 64 5.28 11.68 10.58
CA SER A 64 5.12 10.46 11.38
C SER A 64 5.31 9.22 10.50
N CYS A 65 6.47 8.58 10.59
CA CYS A 65 6.90 7.45 9.77
C CYS A 65 6.65 6.11 10.46
N CYS A 66 6.24 5.09 9.71
CA CYS A 66 6.37 3.70 10.13
C CYS A 66 6.22 2.73 8.96
N ASN A 67 6.67 1.48 9.17
CA ASN A 67 6.42 0.37 8.26
C ASN A 67 4.92 0.21 7.98
N ILE A 68 4.54 -0.07 6.73
CA ILE A 68 3.16 -0.36 6.36
C ILE A 68 3.09 -1.52 5.36
N VAL A 69 2.00 -2.29 5.50
CA VAL A 69 1.57 -3.25 4.50
C VAL A 69 0.17 -2.84 4.09
N ASP A 70 0.06 -2.26 2.90
CA ASP A 70 -1.21 -1.86 2.32
C ASP A 70 -1.89 -3.09 1.73
N ILE A 71 -2.80 -3.68 2.51
CA ILE A 71 -3.54 -4.87 2.06
C ILE A 71 -4.47 -4.51 0.90
N TRP A 72 -5.01 -3.28 0.84
CA TRP A 72 -5.98 -2.90 -0.18
C TRP A 72 -6.06 -1.40 -0.40
N GLU A 73 -5.49 -0.92 -1.51
CA GLU A 73 -5.80 0.38 -2.10
C GLU A 73 -6.60 0.16 -3.38
N ALA A 74 -7.85 0.63 -3.46
CA ALA A 74 -8.67 0.38 -4.63
C ALA A 74 -9.79 1.40 -4.84
N ASN A 75 -10.28 1.43 -6.07
CA ASN A 75 -11.61 1.91 -6.43
C ASN A 75 -12.26 0.88 -7.38
N SER A 76 -13.25 1.25 -8.18
CA SER A 76 -13.89 0.33 -9.13
C SER A 76 -13.08 0.04 -10.40
N TYR A 77 -12.02 0.81 -10.65
CA TYR A 77 -11.19 0.75 -11.87
C TYR A 77 -9.82 0.14 -11.64
N SER A 78 -9.31 0.18 -10.41
CA SER A 78 -7.98 -0.31 -10.09
C SER A 78 -7.87 -0.80 -8.67
N THR A 79 -6.85 -1.62 -8.47
CA THR A 79 -6.43 -2.06 -7.15
C THR A 79 -4.91 -2.24 -7.10
N ALA A 80 -4.33 -1.93 -5.96
CA ALA A 80 -2.99 -2.29 -5.58
C ALA A 80 -2.97 -2.85 -4.16
N TYR A 81 -1.98 -3.70 -3.90
CA TYR A 81 -1.49 -3.96 -2.56
C TYR A 81 0.01 -3.74 -2.55
N LEU A 82 0.54 -3.22 -1.44
CA LEU A 82 1.88 -2.67 -1.39
C LEU A 82 2.58 -3.06 -0.08
N ALA A 83 3.91 -3.15 -0.18
CA ALA A 83 4.77 -3.37 0.96
C ALA A 83 5.79 -2.22 1.02
N ASN A 84 5.78 -1.47 2.12
CA ASN A 84 6.56 -0.25 2.26
C ASN A 84 7.40 -0.30 3.55
N PRO A 85 8.62 -0.84 3.47
CA PRO A 85 9.53 -0.91 4.60
C PRO A 85 10.10 0.46 4.97
N CYS A 86 10.48 0.60 6.23
CA CYS A 86 11.13 1.74 6.83
C CYS A 86 12.29 1.28 7.71
N THR A 87 13.33 2.12 7.80
CA THR A 87 14.46 1.89 8.71
C THR A 87 14.10 2.15 10.18
N VAL A 88 12.97 2.83 10.44
CA VAL A 88 12.42 3.00 11.79
C VAL A 88 11.53 1.81 12.15
N GLN A 89 11.65 1.32 13.38
CA GLN A 89 10.77 0.29 13.92
C GLN A 89 9.68 0.92 14.81
N GLY A 90 8.42 0.60 14.53
CA GLY A 90 7.27 1.30 15.12
C GLY A 90 7.12 2.73 14.58
N GLN A 91 6.41 3.57 15.33
CA GLN A 91 6.20 4.98 14.95
C GLN A 91 7.45 5.81 15.27
N GLY A 92 8.00 6.45 14.24
CA GLY A 92 9.13 7.39 14.34
C GLY A 92 8.72 8.79 13.88
N ARG A 93 9.03 9.82 14.67
CA ARG A 93 8.96 11.21 14.21
C ARG A 93 10.19 11.51 13.36
N CYS A 94 10.00 12.04 12.16
CA CYS A 94 11.06 12.53 11.29
C CYS A 94 11.01 14.06 11.21
N SER A 95 12.12 14.69 10.82
CA SER A 95 12.20 16.12 10.49
C SER A 95 12.85 16.35 9.12
N ASP A 96 12.31 17.29 8.35
CA ASP A 96 12.91 17.77 7.10
C ASP A 96 13.30 16.58 6.15
N SER A 97 14.60 16.44 5.82
CA SER A 97 15.10 15.39 4.93
C SER A 97 15.00 13.97 5.50
N GLU A 98 14.85 13.82 6.82
CA GLU A 98 14.60 12.52 7.42
C GLU A 98 13.28 11.93 6.92
N CYS A 99 12.27 12.80 6.70
CA CYS A 99 10.95 12.38 6.24
C CYS A 99 10.93 11.86 4.81
N THR A 100 12.00 12.08 4.03
CA THR A 100 12.20 11.45 2.72
C THR A 100 13.06 10.19 2.79
N ASN A 101 13.83 10.02 3.87
CA ASN A 101 14.86 9.00 3.98
C ASN A 101 14.47 7.81 4.86
N TYR A 102 13.50 7.93 5.76
CA TYR A 102 13.19 6.84 6.70
C TYR A 102 12.45 5.67 6.04
N CYS A 103 11.65 5.92 5.01
CA CYS A 103 10.73 4.94 4.47
C CYS A 103 10.82 4.82 2.95
N ASP A 104 10.50 3.64 2.44
CA ASP A 104 10.23 3.43 1.03
C ASP A 104 8.84 3.98 0.71
N LYS A 105 8.79 5.22 0.23
CA LYS A 105 7.52 5.89 -0.11
C LYS A 105 6.83 5.25 -1.31
N ASP A 106 7.58 4.74 -2.28
CA ASP A 106 6.98 4.13 -3.47
C ASP A 106 6.47 2.73 -3.13
N GLY A 107 7.25 1.99 -2.34
CA GLY A 107 6.95 0.62 -1.96
C GLY A 107 7.21 -0.36 -3.09
N CYS A 108 6.95 -1.62 -2.78
CA CYS A 108 6.81 -2.66 -3.78
C CYS A 108 5.33 -2.97 -3.97
N ASP A 109 4.75 -2.49 -5.06
CA ASP A 109 3.33 -2.62 -5.38
C ASP A 109 3.04 -3.79 -6.31
N PHE A 110 1.82 -4.32 -6.17
CA PHE A 110 1.24 -5.26 -7.11
C PHE A 110 -0.13 -4.75 -7.53
N ASN A 111 -0.14 -4.04 -8.66
CA ASN A 111 -1.34 -3.59 -9.36
C ASN A 111 -1.49 -4.42 -10.66
N PRO A 112 -2.54 -5.26 -10.81
CA PRO A 112 -2.74 -6.08 -12.00
C PRO A 112 -2.68 -5.29 -13.32
N TYR A 113 -3.29 -4.11 -13.33
CA TYR A 113 -3.34 -3.24 -14.50
C TYR A 113 -1.95 -2.68 -14.84
N ARG A 114 -1.22 -2.19 -13.82
CA ARG A 114 0.17 -1.72 -13.96
C ARG A 114 1.11 -2.81 -14.45
N LEU A 115 0.85 -4.03 -14.02
CA LEU A 115 1.57 -5.24 -14.44
C LEU A 115 1.13 -5.73 -15.82
N GLY A 116 0.18 -5.07 -16.47
CA GLY A 116 -0.21 -5.31 -17.87
C GLY A 116 -1.49 -6.14 -18.05
N ASP A 117 -2.05 -6.73 -17.00
CA ASP A 117 -3.34 -7.42 -17.10
C ASP A 117 -4.49 -6.40 -16.91
N ARG A 118 -4.91 -5.83 -18.04
CA ARG A 118 -5.97 -4.81 -18.09
C ARG A 118 -7.38 -5.38 -17.90
N THR A 119 -7.52 -6.70 -17.82
CA THR A 119 -8.84 -7.38 -17.74
C THR A 119 -9.12 -8.00 -16.38
N TYR A 120 -8.15 -7.95 -15.47
CA TYR A 120 -8.22 -8.67 -14.21
C TYR A 120 -9.18 -8.05 -13.21
N TYR A 121 -9.08 -6.75 -12.94
CA TYR A 121 -9.88 -6.05 -11.93
C TYR A 121 -10.70 -4.94 -12.60
N VAL A 122 -11.84 -5.33 -13.17
CA VAL A 122 -12.66 -4.47 -14.04
C VAL A 122 -14.12 -4.89 -13.94
N LYS A 123 -15.03 -3.93 -14.06
CA LYS A 123 -16.47 -4.15 -14.14
C LYS A 123 -16.83 -5.26 -15.15
N GLY A 124 -17.46 -6.32 -14.65
CA GLY A 124 -17.95 -7.44 -15.46
C GLY A 124 -16.90 -8.42 -15.99
N LEU A 125 -15.62 -8.32 -15.58
CA LEU A 125 -14.54 -9.22 -16.03
C LEU A 125 -14.11 -10.18 -14.91
N THR A 126 -12.81 -10.52 -14.83
CA THR A 126 -12.28 -11.59 -13.95
C THR A 126 -12.64 -11.36 -12.48
N ILE A 127 -12.29 -10.19 -11.95
CA ILE A 127 -12.82 -9.67 -10.69
C ILE A 127 -13.84 -8.59 -11.06
N ASP A 128 -15.13 -8.95 -10.96
CA ASP A 128 -16.22 -8.05 -11.32
C ASP A 128 -16.42 -7.00 -10.22
N THR A 129 -15.92 -5.78 -10.44
CA THR A 129 -15.98 -4.68 -9.47
C THR A 129 -17.38 -4.12 -9.22
N THR A 130 -18.41 -4.64 -9.90
CA THR A 130 -19.83 -4.30 -9.63
C THR A 130 -20.47 -5.18 -8.56
N LYS A 131 -19.76 -6.20 -8.08
CA LYS A 131 -20.25 -7.15 -7.09
C LYS A 131 -19.34 -7.13 -5.87
N LYS A 132 -19.85 -7.66 -4.77
CA LYS A 132 -19.05 -7.90 -3.57
C LYS A 132 -17.84 -8.77 -3.91
N ILE A 133 -16.68 -8.40 -3.37
CA ILE A 133 -15.41 -9.10 -3.54
C ILE A 133 -14.89 -9.41 -2.13
N THR A 134 -14.52 -10.65 -1.88
CA THR A 134 -13.74 -11.02 -0.70
C THR A 134 -12.27 -10.97 -1.09
N VAL A 135 -11.48 -10.20 -0.35
CA VAL A 135 -10.04 -10.06 -0.56
C VAL A 135 -9.32 -10.91 0.48
N VAL A 136 -8.43 -11.78 0.02
CA VAL A 136 -7.62 -12.66 0.88
C VAL A 136 -6.17 -12.25 0.75
N ALA A 137 -5.52 -11.96 1.88
CA ALA A 137 -4.09 -11.66 1.95
C ALA A 137 -3.40 -12.66 2.88
N GLN A 138 -2.32 -13.28 2.39
CA GLN A 138 -1.51 -14.23 3.15
C GLN A 138 -0.10 -13.68 3.29
N LEU A 139 0.40 -13.57 4.53
CA LEU A 139 1.75 -13.10 4.83
C LEU A 139 2.61 -14.29 5.22
N ILE A 140 3.30 -14.87 4.25
CA ILE A 140 3.91 -16.20 4.32
C ILE A 140 5.36 -16.07 4.78
N THR A 141 5.76 -16.90 5.75
CA THR A 141 7.15 -16.98 6.21
C THR A 141 7.94 -18.09 5.50
N ALA A 142 9.26 -18.03 5.61
CA ALA A 142 10.19 -18.96 4.94
C ALA A 142 9.99 -20.42 5.34
N ASP A 143 9.61 -20.66 6.59
CA ASP A 143 9.43 -21.97 7.20
C ASP A 143 7.94 -22.31 7.46
N ASN A 144 7.02 -21.44 7.01
CA ASN A 144 5.58 -21.50 7.28
C ASN A 144 5.21 -21.52 8.78
N THR A 145 6.08 -20.99 9.65
CA THR A 145 5.78 -20.79 11.08
C THR A 145 5.42 -19.32 11.37
N THR A 146 4.80 -19.04 12.51
CA THR A 146 4.50 -17.66 12.93
C THR A 146 5.74 -16.88 13.36
N THR A 147 6.88 -17.55 13.52
CA THR A 147 8.15 -16.97 13.97
C THR A 147 9.17 -16.78 12.85
N GLY A 148 9.03 -17.50 11.74
CA GLY A 148 9.96 -17.41 10.63
C GLY A 148 10.02 -16.04 9.96
N ALA A 149 11.04 -15.84 9.12
CA ALA A 149 11.20 -14.62 8.34
C ALA A 149 10.08 -14.47 7.30
N LEU A 150 9.46 -13.28 7.20
CA LEU A 150 8.51 -12.97 6.13
C LEU A 150 9.21 -13.12 4.77
N ARG A 151 8.54 -13.74 3.79
CA ARG A 151 9.12 -13.94 2.45
C ARG A 151 8.19 -13.66 1.28
N GLU A 152 6.88 -13.65 1.51
CA GLU A 152 5.89 -13.51 0.44
C GLU A 152 4.61 -12.89 0.99
N ILE A 153 4.07 -11.90 0.27
CA ILE A 153 2.69 -11.42 0.47
C ILE A 153 1.87 -11.87 -0.73
N ARG A 154 0.98 -12.82 -0.49
CA ARG A 154 0.14 -13.45 -1.52
C ARG A 154 -1.29 -12.91 -1.45
N ARG A 155 -1.91 -12.84 -2.63
CA ARG A 155 -3.28 -12.38 -2.83
C ARG A 155 -4.13 -13.49 -3.43
N LEU A 156 -5.37 -13.62 -2.98
CA LEU A 156 -6.44 -14.35 -3.66
C LEU A 156 -7.72 -13.52 -3.55
N TYR A 157 -8.70 -13.84 -4.38
CA TYR A 157 -10.04 -13.29 -4.27
C TYR A 157 -11.07 -14.41 -4.18
N ILE A 158 -12.20 -14.13 -3.54
CA ILE A 158 -13.38 -14.98 -3.62
C ILE A 158 -14.53 -14.11 -4.12
N GLN A 159 -15.19 -14.54 -5.20
CA GLN A 159 -16.35 -13.86 -5.74
C GLN A 159 -17.38 -14.89 -6.19
N ASN A 160 -18.63 -14.72 -5.77
CA ASN A 160 -19.73 -15.67 -6.05
C ASN A 160 -19.38 -17.12 -5.66
N GLY A 161 -18.71 -17.30 -4.51
CA GLY A 161 -18.29 -18.61 -4.01
C GLY A 161 -17.13 -19.26 -4.78
N LYS A 162 -16.52 -18.58 -5.75
CA LYS A 162 -15.37 -19.09 -6.52
C LYS A 162 -14.08 -18.44 -6.07
N ILE A 163 -13.06 -19.26 -5.83
CA ILE A 163 -11.68 -18.81 -5.59
C ILE A 163 -11.08 -18.36 -6.91
N ILE A 164 -10.47 -17.18 -6.91
CA ILE A 164 -9.80 -16.56 -8.06
C ILE A 164 -8.35 -16.29 -7.66
N GLN A 165 -7.42 -16.91 -8.39
CA GLN A 165 -5.97 -16.74 -8.18
C GLN A 165 -5.55 -15.32 -8.59
N ASN A 166 -4.49 -14.78 -7.97
CA ASN A 166 -3.98 -13.46 -8.30
C ASN A 166 -3.60 -13.32 -9.79
N ALA A 167 -3.57 -12.09 -10.28
CA ALA A 167 -3.18 -11.78 -11.65
C ALA A 167 -1.75 -12.26 -11.96
N ARG A 168 -1.49 -12.52 -13.23
CA ARG A 168 -0.14 -12.73 -13.77
C ARG A 168 0.13 -11.74 -14.88
N SER A 169 1.30 -11.13 -14.84
CA SER A 169 1.70 -10.17 -15.87
C SER A 169 1.86 -10.85 -17.23
N PRO A 170 1.37 -10.25 -18.33
CA PRO A 170 1.70 -10.70 -19.68
C PRO A 170 3.14 -10.34 -20.09
N TYR A 171 3.85 -9.48 -19.33
CA TYR A 171 5.24 -9.16 -19.62
C TYR A 171 6.14 -10.36 -19.26
N PRO A 172 6.95 -10.89 -20.20
CA PRO A 172 7.74 -12.11 -19.96
C PRO A 172 8.65 -12.04 -18.72
N LYS A 173 9.21 -10.86 -18.42
CA LYS A 173 10.07 -10.66 -17.24
C LYS A 173 9.31 -10.74 -15.91
N LEU A 174 8.00 -10.49 -15.91
CA LEU A 174 7.15 -10.45 -14.72
C LEU A 174 6.17 -11.64 -14.63
N ALA A 175 5.91 -12.34 -15.73
CA ALA A 175 5.00 -13.49 -15.82
C ALA A 175 5.24 -14.61 -14.77
N PRO A 176 6.49 -14.90 -14.33
CA PRO A 176 6.71 -15.91 -13.29
C PRO A 176 6.10 -15.56 -11.93
N TYR A 177 5.86 -14.28 -11.65
CA TYR A 177 5.44 -13.80 -10.34
C TYR A 177 3.92 -13.57 -10.27
N ALA A 178 3.31 -13.95 -9.14
CA ALA A 178 1.89 -13.74 -8.83
C ALA A 178 1.70 -13.22 -7.38
N SER A 179 2.78 -12.76 -6.76
CA SER A 179 2.81 -12.29 -5.37
C SER A 179 3.99 -11.34 -5.16
N ILE A 180 3.95 -10.57 -4.08
CA ILE A 180 5.08 -9.71 -3.70
C ILE A 180 6.13 -10.60 -3.04
N THR A 181 7.31 -10.65 -3.66
CA THR A 181 8.53 -11.27 -3.14
C THR A 181 9.69 -10.29 -3.33
N GLU A 182 10.78 -10.40 -2.59
CA GLU A 182 11.95 -9.51 -2.82
C GLU A 182 12.46 -9.60 -4.26
N LYS A 183 12.44 -10.81 -4.84
CA LYS A 183 12.82 -11.04 -6.23
C LYS A 183 11.86 -10.34 -7.20
N PHE A 184 10.56 -10.43 -6.98
CA PHE A 184 9.56 -9.70 -7.75
C PHE A 184 9.82 -8.19 -7.68
N CYS A 185 10.01 -7.63 -6.48
CA CYS A 185 10.26 -6.19 -6.28
C CYS A 185 11.48 -5.72 -7.06
N SER A 186 12.59 -6.45 -6.97
CA SER A 186 13.82 -6.14 -7.71
C SER A 186 13.57 -6.16 -9.23
N VAL A 187 12.93 -7.21 -9.75
CA VAL A 187 12.68 -7.35 -11.20
C VAL A 187 11.67 -6.31 -11.70
N GLN A 188 10.61 -6.04 -10.95
CA GLN A 188 9.59 -5.03 -11.25
C GLN A 188 10.21 -3.63 -11.33
N LYS A 189 10.98 -3.23 -10.32
CA LYS A 189 11.60 -1.90 -10.28
C LYS A 189 12.56 -1.70 -11.44
N ILE A 190 13.42 -2.69 -11.73
CA ILE A 190 14.31 -2.67 -12.90
C ILE A 190 13.52 -2.57 -14.20
N PHE A 191 12.43 -3.34 -14.34
CA PHE A 191 11.63 -3.37 -15.55
C PHE A 191 10.89 -2.04 -15.82
N PHE A 192 10.41 -1.37 -14.78
CA PHE A 192 9.75 -0.07 -14.90
C PHE A 192 10.71 1.13 -14.88
N GLY A 193 11.99 0.90 -14.57
CA GLY A 193 12.99 1.97 -14.43
C GLY A 193 12.83 2.78 -13.15
N ASP A 194 12.25 2.17 -12.11
CA ASP A 194 12.04 2.78 -10.80
C ASP A 194 13.25 2.51 -9.88
N VAL A 195 13.48 3.40 -8.92
CA VAL A 195 14.51 3.19 -7.88
C VAL A 195 14.01 2.12 -6.90
N ASN A 196 14.84 1.11 -6.64
CA ASN A 196 14.52 0.06 -5.67
C ASN A 196 14.89 0.49 -4.23
N ASN A 197 14.04 1.28 -3.60
CA ASN A 197 14.18 1.65 -2.19
C ASN A 197 13.75 0.52 -1.24
N PHE A 198 12.93 -0.43 -1.68
CA PHE A 198 12.44 -1.53 -0.87
C PHE A 198 13.58 -2.29 -0.17
N THR A 199 14.60 -2.69 -0.95
CA THR A 199 15.78 -3.40 -0.42
C THR A 199 16.62 -2.50 0.48
N SER A 200 16.80 -1.22 0.14
CA SER A 200 17.64 -0.31 0.93
C SER A 200 17.02 0.09 2.28
N LYS A 201 15.71 -0.13 2.46
CA LYS A 201 14.98 0.08 3.71
C LYS A 201 14.76 -1.20 4.52
N GLY A 202 15.44 -2.30 4.17
CA GLY A 202 15.41 -3.56 4.91
C GLY A 202 14.37 -4.57 4.42
N GLY A 203 13.68 -4.30 3.31
CA GLY A 203 12.83 -5.27 2.62
C GLY A 203 11.85 -6.00 3.54
N PHE A 204 11.80 -7.34 3.43
CA PHE A 204 10.92 -8.12 4.29
C PHE A 204 11.41 -8.35 5.71
N GLU A 205 12.70 -8.13 5.99
CA GLU A 205 13.21 -8.20 7.35
C GLU A 205 12.57 -7.08 8.19
N ALA A 206 12.64 -5.84 7.72
CA ALA A 206 12.04 -4.69 8.39
C ALA A 206 10.52 -4.82 8.60
N LEU A 207 9.81 -5.34 7.59
CA LEU A 207 8.37 -5.61 7.68
C LEU A 207 8.08 -6.79 8.61
N GLY A 208 8.90 -7.83 8.59
CA GLY A 208 8.80 -9.00 9.46
C GLY A 208 8.88 -8.64 10.94
N ASP A 209 9.83 -7.77 11.31
CA ASP A 209 10.00 -7.26 12.67
C ASP A 209 8.77 -6.47 13.16
N THR A 210 8.17 -5.69 12.25
CA THR A 210 6.94 -4.95 12.54
C THR A 210 5.76 -5.92 12.76
N LEU A 211 5.67 -6.98 11.96
CA LEU A 211 4.64 -8.00 12.11
C LEU A 211 4.76 -8.81 13.41
N ASP A 212 5.97 -9.00 13.93
CA ASP A 212 6.22 -9.60 15.25
C ASP A 212 5.70 -8.74 16.40
N SER A 213 5.92 -7.43 16.27
CA SER A 213 5.49 -6.40 17.23
C SER A 213 3.98 -6.19 17.19
N GLY A 214 3.37 -6.43 16.03
CA GLY A 214 1.95 -6.35 15.77
C GLY A 214 1.54 -5.04 15.09
N LEU A 215 0.54 -5.13 14.22
CA LEU A 215 0.00 -4.03 13.43
C LEU A 215 -1.34 -3.53 13.96
N VAL A 216 -1.66 -2.30 13.60
CA VAL A 216 -3.00 -1.70 13.73
C VAL A 216 -3.67 -1.76 12.37
N LEU A 217 -4.93 -2.22 12.33
CA LEU A 217 -5.73 -2.18 11.12
C LEU A 217 -6.27 -0.76 10.90
N VAL A 218 -6.07 -0.22 9.71
CA VAL A 218 -6.64 1.06 9.27
C VAL A 218 -7.65 0.80 8.15
N MET A 219 -8.79 1.46 8.23
CA MET A 219 -9.77 1.55 7.15
C MET A 219 -10.03 3.02 6.89
N SER A 220 -9.87 3.44 5.63
CA SER A 220 -10.03 4.83 5.22
C SER A 220 -10.72 4.92 3.86
N ILE A 221 -11.31 6.08 3.61
CA ILE A 221 -11.74 6.53 2.29
C ILE A 221 -11.20 7.94 2.12
N SER A 222 -10.46 8.18 1.04
CA SER A 222 -9.81 9.46 0.81
C SER A 222 -9.69 9.76 -0.67
N GLY A 223 -9.88 11.02 -1.03
CA GLY A 223 -9.29 11.58 -2.25
C GLY A 223 -7.81 11.85 -2.04
N ASN A 224 -7.09 12.20 -3.11
CA ASN A 224 -5.73 12.69 -3.01
C ASN A 224 -5.60 13.94 -3.87
N ASP A 225 -5.58 15.11 -3.26
CA ASP A 225 -5.64 16.37 -4.01
C ASP A 225 -4.29 16.74 -4.64
N VAL A 226 -3.19 16.11 -4.19
CA VAL A 226 -1.83 16.34 -4.71
C VAL A 226 -1.61 15.57 -6.01
N THR A 227 -1.98 14.29 -6.03
CA THR A 227 -1.74 13.39 -7.16
C THR A 227 -3.02 13.03 -7.91
N GLN A 228 -4.18 13.49 -7.44
CA GLN A 228 -5.51 13.14 -7.97
C GLN A 228 -5.71 11.63 -8.10
N THR A 229 -5.15 10.87 -7.15
CA THR A 229 -5.10 9.39 -7.12
C THR A 229 -4.55 8.75 -8.41
N ARG A 230 -3.79 9.49 -9.23
CA ARG A 230 -3.27 9.02 -10.51
C ARG A 230 -2.24 7.90 -10.38
N TYR A 231 -1.58 7.78 -9.23
CA TYR A 231 -0.67 6.67 -8.95
C TYR A 231 -1.41 5.32 -8.88
N LEU A 232 -2.70 5.32 -8.57
CA LEU A 232 -3.55 4.13 -8.47
C LEU A 232 -4.43 3.94 -9.72
N SER A 233 -5.01 5.02 -10.27
CA SER A 233 -5.98 4.91 -11.37
C SER A 233 -5.62 5.73 -12.61
N GLY A 234 -4.49 6.42 -12.64
CA GLY A 234 -4.13 7.28 -13.76
C GLY A 234 -3.78 6.52 -15.03
N SER A 235 -4.24 7.05 -16.17
CA SER A 235 -3.75 6.66 -17.49
C SER A 235 -2.56 7.55 -17.89
N ILE A 236 -1.37 7.24 -17.37
CA ILE A 236 -0.16 7.97 -17.76
C ILE A 236 0.60 7.08 -18.76
N ARG A 237 0.34 7.21 -20.07
CA ARG A 237 1.13 6.64 -21.19
C ARG A 237 1.23 5.10 -21.25
N ASP A 238 1.33 4.54 -22.46
CA ASP A 238 1.42 3.09 -22.69
C ASP A 238 2.79 2.44 -22.36
N SER A 239 3.70 3.16 -21.70
CA SER A 239 4.96 2.57 -21.25
C SER A 239 4.75 1.65 -20.04
N PRO A 240 5.43 0.49 -19.95
CA PRO A 240 5.30 -0.41 -18.80
C PRO A 240 5.50 0.32 -17.47
N GLY A 241 4.62 0.06 -16.51
CA GLY A 241 4.70 0.67 -15.17
C GLY A 241 4.07 2.05 -15.03
N ARG A 242 3.57 2.66 -16.13
CA ARG A 242 3.03 4.03 -16.11
C ARG A 242 1.49 4.09 -16.14
N ALA A 243 0.84 3.21 -16.88
CA ALA A 243 -0.62 3.09 -16.87
C ALA A 243 -1.11 2.28 -15.67
N GLN A 244 -2.08 2.81 -14.91
CA GLN A 244 -2.56 2.23 -13.65
C GLN A 244 -4.04 1.81 -13.70
N SER A 245 -4.83 2.39 -14.62
CA SER A 245 -6.18 1.94 -14.99
C SER A 245 -6.67 2.60 -16.29
N GLU A 246 -7.91 2.30 -16.70
CA GLU A 246 -8.62 3.00 -17.79
C GLU A 246 -9.32 4.31 -17.34
N CYS A 247 -9.22 4.70 -16.07
CA CYS A 247 -9.88 5.90 -15.55
C CYS A 247 -9.39 7.16 -16.27
N ILE A 248 -10.31 7.85 -16.93
CA ILE A 248 -10.06 9.16 -17.56
C ILE A 248 -10.18 10.22 -16.48
N HIS A 249 -9.04 10.77 -16.06
CA HIS A 249 -9.02 11.97 -15.23
C HIS A 249 -9.31 13.18 -16.13
N HIS A 250 -10.56 13.64 -16.14
CA HIS A 250 -10.86 14.96 -16.69
C HIS A 250 -10.14 16.00 -15.83
N LEU A 251 -9.28 16.81 -16.45
CA LEU A 251 -8.76 18.03 -15.83
C LEU A 251 -9.97 18.95 -15.66
N ILE A 252 -10.44 19.09 -14.41
CA ILE A 252 -11.34 20.18 -14.01
C ILE A 252 -10.45 21.33 -13.56
#